data_AF-A0A6M0SHF0-F1
#
_entry.id   AF-A0A6M0SHF0-F1
#
_cell.length_a   1.000
_cell.length_b   1.000
_cell.length_c   1.000
_cell.angle_alpha   90.00
_cell.angle_beta   90.00
_cell.angle_gamma   90.00
#
_symmetry.space_group_name_H-M   'P 1'
#
loop_
_entity.id
_entity.type
_entity.pdbx_description
1 polymer ?
#
loop_
_entity_poly.entity_id
_entity_poly.type
_entity_poly.pdbx_seq_one_letter_code
_entity_poly.pdbx_strand_id
1 'polypeptide(L)'
;MKSTVVTQKFEDIATWMRATHPTNLPTVLKGIFYMDGNPLPDDCITMYNLEWDEKMNCLTLPVTGPTQWTFHHTFLGWLLLRAAQISRFRYKIQFQDNDLKLAQITPITFGIPVPKVIINATLRQDENAQHGDVWQRKNLWFGGLPRAGEYVLRRVVDENGQHTPAFQEMLSKVDAKCLVLVQDSKAHDV
;
A
#
# COMPACT_ATOMS: atom_id res chain seq x y z
N MET A 1 14.48 -5.18 -14.97
CA MET A 1 14.93 -3.79 -14.74
C MET A 1 15.41 -3.69 -13.31
N LYS A 2 16.47 -2.92 -13.05
CA LYS A 2 17.04 -2.79 -11.71
C LYS A 2 16.26 -1.69 -10.97
N SER A 3 16.01 -1.92 -9.68
CA SER A 3 15.42 -0.92 -8.81
C SER A 3 16.47 -0.48 -7.81
N THR A 4 16.53 0.83 -7.55
CA THR A 4 17.38 1.42 -6.53
C THR A 4 16.54 1.90 -5.36
N VAL A 5 17.14 1.91 -4.18
CA VAL A 5 16.50 2.46 -2.98
C VAL A 5 16.99 3.88 -2.80
N VAL A 6 16.06 4.82 -2.70
CA VAL A 6 16.36 6.25 -2.48
C VAL A 6 15.64 6.74 -1.23
N THR A 7 16.15 7.82 -0.66
CA THR A 7 15.48 8.53 0.42
C THR A 7 14.58 9.61 -0.16
N GLN A 8 13.34 9.67 0.28
CA GLN A 8 12.38 10.72 -0.06
C GLN A 8 11.84 11.39 1.20
N LYS A 9 11.20 12.55 1.03
CA LYS A 9 10.47 13.22 2.11
C LYS A 9 8.97 13.01 1.96
N PHE A 10 8.26 12.85 3.09
CA PHE A 10 6.81 12.74 3.07
C PHE A 10 6.11 14.05 2.73
N GLU A 11 6.71 15.20 3.07
CA GLU A 11 6.15 16.53 2.73
C GLU A 11 5.90 16.69 1.22
N ASP A 12 6.71 15.99 0.41
CA ASP A 12 6.67 16.04 -1.05
C ASP A 12 6.01 14.78 -1.68
N ILE A 13 5.34 13.91 -0.91
CA ILE A 13 4.91 12.57 -1.36
C ILE A 13 4.08 12.58 -2.65
N ALA A 14 3.23 13.59 -2.84
CA ALA A 14 2.41 13.75 -4.04
C ALA A 14 3.24 13.98 -5.32
N THR A 15 4.48 14.47 -5.20
CA THR A 15 5.34 14.80 -6.35
C THR A 15 6.04 13.58 -6.94
N TRP A 16 6.33 12.57 -6.11
CA TRP A 16 7.12 11.40 -6.49
C TRP A 16 6.35 10.07 -6.41
N MET A 17 5.31 9.95 -5.57
CA MET A 17 4.48 8.74 -5.45
C MET A 17 3.23 8.82 -6.36
N ARG A 18 3.47 9.06 -7.65
CA ARG A 18 2.42 9.38 -8.63
C ARG A 18 2.17 8.25 -9.62
N ALA A 19 1.02 8.32 -10.30
CA ALA A 19 0.78 7.49 -11.47
C ALA A 19 1.82 7.77 -12.57
N THR A 20 2.39 6.70 -13.11
CA THR A 20 3.40 6.78 -14.19
C THR A 20 2.82 6.42 -15.56
N HIS A 21 1.66 5.77 -15.57
CA HIS A 21 0.92 5.39 -16.76
C HIS A 21 -0.58 5.33 -16.43
N PRO A 22 -1.46 5.48 -17.43
CA PRO A 22 -2.89 5.28 -17.25
C PRO A 22 -3.20 3.84 -16.85
N THR A 23 -4.11 3.66 -15.88
CA THR A 23 -4.63 2.36 -15.47
C THR A 23 -6.16 2.40 -15.43
N ASN A 24 -6.80 1.24 -15.56
CA ASN A 24 -8.24 1.06 -15.36
C ASN A 24 -8.60 0.93 -13.86
N LEU A 25 -7.72 1.39 -12.96
CA LEU A 25 -7.95 1.33 -11.52
C LEU A 25 -9.22 2.11 -11.16
N PRO A 26 -10.14 1.54 -10.35
CA PRO A 26 -11.30 2.26 -9.84
C PRO A 26 -10.90 3.52 -9.06
N THR A 27 -11.67 4.61 -9.22
CA THR A 27 -11.37 5.90 -8.59
C THR A 27 -11.20 5.80 -7.08
N VAL A 28 -12.00 4.97 -6.41
CA VAL A 28 -11.92 4.77 -4.96
C VAL A 28 -10.58 4.17 -4.49
N LEU A 29 -9.83 3.53 -5.39
CA LEU A 29 -8.50 2.96 -5.10
C LEU A 29 -7.36 3.85 -5.58
N LYS A 30 -7.65 4.96 -6.26
CA LYS A 30 -6.65 5.97 -6.63
C LYS A 30 -6.32 6.82 -5.40
N GLY A 31 -5.05 7.18 -5.28
CA GLY A 31 -4.54 7.96 -4.16
C GLY A 31 -3.28 7.38 -3.55
N ILE A 32 -2.80 8.06 -2.52
CA ILE A 32 -1.78 7.58 -1.59
C ILE A 32 -2.46 7.35 -0.25
N PHE A 33 -2.22 6.19 0.36
CA PHE A 33 -2.86 5.78 1.60
C PHE A 33 -1.82 5.59 2.70
N TYR A 34 -2.03 6.26 3.83
CA TYR A 34 -1.28 6.08 5.05
C TYR A 34 -1.85 4.93 5.89
N MET A 35 -0.98 4.08 6.42
CA MET A 35 -1.30 2.91 7.25
C MET A 35 -1.28 3.30 8.74
N ASP A 36 -2.27 4.08 9.17
CA ASP A 36 -2.37 4.60 10.54
C ASP A 36 -2.52 3.48 11.58
N GLY A 37 -1.54 3.39 12.49
CA GLY A 37 -1.45 2.33 13.50
C GLY A 37 -0.74 1.05 13.04
N ASN A 38 -0.15 1.03 11.84
CA ASN A 38 0.63 -0.11 11.37
C ASN A 38 1.86 -0.33 12.28
N PRO A 39 2.07 -1.55 12.82
CA PRO A 39 3.18 -1.82 13.72
C PRO A 39 4.51 -2.10 13.00
N LEU A 40 4.47 -2.28 11.68
CA LEU A 40 5.65 -2.52 10.86
C LEU A 40 6.32 -1.19 10.46
N PRO A 41 7.64 -1.19 10.19
CA PRO A 41 8.40 0.03 9.85
C PRO A 41 8.18 0.49 8.39
N ASP A 42 6.92 0.75 8.06
CA ASP A 42 6.40 1.21 6.77
C ASP A 42 5.11 2.02 6.96
N ASP A 43 4.88 3.03 6.11
CA ASP A 43 3.84 4.05 6.38
C ASP A 43 2.81 4.19 5.27
N CYS A 44 3.24 4.27 4.00
CA CYS A 44 2.36 4.66 2.90
C CYS A 44 2.41 3.68 1.73
N ILE A 45 1.27 3.51 1.07
CA ILE A 45 1.10 2.70 -0.14
C ILE A 45 0.32 3.46 -1.21
N THR A 46 0.52 3.09 -2.47
CA THR A 46 -0.38 3.46 -3.57
C THR A 46 -0.68 2.28 -4.47
N MET A 47 -1.83 2.33 -5.16
CA MET A 47 -2.21 1.37 -6.19
C MET A 47 -2.09 1.93 -7.61
N TYR A 48 -1.60 3.17 -7.81
CA TYR A 48 -1.65 3.87 -9.10
C TYR A 48 -1.14 3.09 -10.31
N ASN A 49 -0.05 2.33 -10.14
CA ASN A 49 0.68 1.65 -11.20
C ASN A 49 0.32 0.15 -11.31
N LEU A 50 -0.82 -0.25 -10.73
CA LEU A 50 -1.27 -1.64 -10.72
C LEU A 50 -2.32 -1.89 -11.80
N GLU A 51 -2.25 -3.09 -12.36
CA GLU A 51 -3.30 -3.61 -13.22
C GLU A 51 -4.53 -4.01 -12.39
N TRP A 52 -5.70 -3.61 -12.87
CA TRP A 52 -6.98 -3.97 -12.29
C TRP A 52 -7.65 -5.06 -13.13
N ASP A 53 -7.96 -6.19 -12.50
CA ASP A 53 -8.72 -7.28 -13.11
C ASP A 53 -10.21 -7.09 -12.80
N GLU A 54 -10.92 -6.51 -13.77
CA GLU A 54 -12.37 -6.25 -13.67
C GLU A 54 -13.20 -7.53 -13.55
N LYS A 55 -12.76 -8.65 -14.14
CA LYS A 55 -13.51 -9.91 -14.11
C LYS A 55 -13.44 -10.55 -12.73
N MET A 56 -12.29 -10.46 -12.09
CA MET A 56 -12.04 -11.04 -10.77
C MET A 56 -12.22 -10.04 -9.62
N ASN A 57 -12.51 -8.77 -9.95
CA ASN A 57 -12.64 -7.66 -9.01
C ASN A 57 -11.42 -7.57 -8.08
N CYS A 58 -10.21 -7.64 -8.66
CA CYS A 58 -8.99 -7.78 -7.87
C CYS A 58 -7.76 -7.11 -8.48
N LEU A 59 -6.76 -6.89 -7.63
CA LEU A 59 -5.42 -6.43 -8.00
C LEU A 59 -4.34 -7.16 -7.19
N THR A 60 -3.09 -7.06 -7.64
CA THR A 60 -1.92 -7.53 -6.89
C THR A 60 -1.01 -6.36 -6.58
N LEU A 61 -0.79 -6.11 -5.29
CA LEU A 61 0.05 -5.05 -4.74
C LEU A 61 1.42 -5.64 -4.31
N PRO A 62 2.50 -5.52 -5.11
CA PRO A 62 3.83 -5.95 -4.71
C PRO A 62 4.44 -4.98 -3.69
N VAL A 63 4.86 -5.47 -2.52
CA VAL A 63 5.45 -4.59 -1.47
C VAL A 63 6.74 -3.90 -1.95
N THR A 64 7.42 -4.47 -2.94
CA THR A 64 8.64 -3.92 -3.52
C THR A 64 8.44 -3.33 -4.91
N GLY A 65 7.21 -2.88 -5.23
CA GLY A 65 6.93 -2.15 -6.47
C GLY A 65 7.60 -0.77 -6.49
N PRO A 66 8.07 -0.28 -7.66
CA PRO A 66 8.60 1.07 -7.79
C PRO A 66 7.58 2.14 -7.37
N THR A 67 8.02 3.08 -6.53
CA THR A 67 7.23 4.22 -6.01
C THR A 67 5.87 3.80 -5.46
N GLN A 68 5.80 2.62 -4.84
CA GLN A 68 4.53 1.99 -4.45
C GLN A 68 4.37 1.83 -2.94
N TRP A 69 5.48 1.79 -2.21
CA TRP A 69 5.54 1.51 -0.77
C TRP A 69 6.65 2.33 -0.11
N THR A 70 6.40 2.88 1.07
CA THR A 70 7.42 3.60 1.86
C THR A 70 7.86 2.78 3.05
N PHE A 71 9.16 2.80 3.35
CA PHE A 71 9.74 2.13 4.51
C PHE A 71 10.44 3.16 5.39
N HIS A 72 10.52 2.92 6.70
CA HIS A 72 11.25 3.81 7.60
C HIS A 72 12.72 3.89 7.22
N HIS A 73 13.34 5.07 7.38
CA HIS A 73 14.77 5.25 7.16
C HIS A 73 15.60 4.80 8.37
N THR A 74 15.26 3.63 8.92
CA THR A 74 15.88 3.03 10.10
C THR A 74 16.42 1.63 9.78
N PHE A 75 17.20 1.04 10.70
CA PHE A 75 17.69 -0.33 10.54
C PHE A 75 16.56 -1.35 10.34
N LEU A 76 15.46 -1.23 11.11
CA LEU A 76 14.31 -2.12 10.99
C LEU A 76 13.55 -1.91 9.67
N GLY A 77 13.44 -0.68 9.17
CA GLY A 77 12.86 -0.40 7.86
C GLY A 77 13.68 -1.01 6.72
N TRP A 78 15.01 -0.91 6.77
CA TRP A 78 15.90 -1.61 5.84
C TRP A 78 15.75 -3.13 5.91
N LEU A 79 15.67 -3.70 7.11
CA LEU A 79 15.47 -5.14 7.28
C LEU A 79 14.14 -5.61 6.68
N LEU A 80 13.05 -4.88 6.93
CA LEU A 80 11.74 -5.16 6.36
C LEU A 80 11.78 -5.12 4.83
N LEU A 81 12.35 -4.05 4.26
CA LEU A 81 12.51 -3.89 2.81
C LEU A 81 13.27 -5.07 2.19
N ARG A 82 14.40 -5.48 2.78
CA ARG A 82 15.19 -6.62 2.29
C ARG A 82 14.42 -7.94 2.41
N ALA A 83 13.73 -8.17 3.52
CA ALA A 83 12.90 -9.35 3.70
C ALA A 83 11.78 -9.41 2.64
N ALA A 84 11.12 -8.29 2.35
CA ALA A 84 10.11 -8.18 1.31
C ALA A 84 10.68 -8.45 -0.09
N GLN A 85 11.89 -7.98 -0.39
CA GLN A 85 12.58 -8.25 -1.67
C GLN A 85 12.92 -9.73 -1.83
N ILE A 86 13.50 -10.35 -0.80
CA ILE A 86 13.90 -11.77 -0.82
C ILE A 86 12.67 -12.67 -0.99
N SER A 87 11.62 -12.40 -0.21
CA SER A 87 10.36 -13.15 -0.29
C SER A 87 9.51 -12.79 -1.50
N ARG A 88 9.84 -11.74 -2.25
CA ARG A 88 9.03 -11.21 -3.35
C ARG A 88 7.59 -10.96 -2.90
N PHE A 89 7.43 -10.41 -1.70
CA PHE A 89 6.14 -10.34 -1.01
C PHE A 89 5.12 -9.47 -1.74
N ARG A 90 3.88 -9.97 -1.83
CA ARG A 90 2.76 -9.27 -2.50
C ARG A 90 1.47 -9.51 -1.73
N TYR A 91 0.53 -8.60 -1.92
CA TYR A 91 -0.86 -8.79 -1.49
C TYR A 91 -1.77 -8.92 -2.71
N LYS A 92 -2.51 -10.02 -2.82
CA LYS A 92 -3.69 -10.04 -3.70
C LYS A 92 -4.86 -9.45 -2.92
N ILE A 93 -5.46 -8.39 -3.44
CA ILE A 93 -6.63 -7.74 -2.86
C ILE A 93 -7.81 -8.06 -3.77
N GLN A 94 -8.78 -8.81 -3.27
CA GLN A 94 -9.96 -9.23 -4.02
C GLN A 94 -11.22 -8.69 -3.35
N PHE A 95 -11.95 -7.83 -4.05
CA PHE A 95 -13.18 -7.23 -3.57
C PHE A 95 -14.35 -8.22 -3.69
N GLN A 96 -15.20 -8.22 -2.68
CA GLN A 96 -16.30 -9.15 -2.51
C GLN A 96 -17.66 -8.53 -2.85
N ASP A 97 -17.67 -7.22 -3.15
CA ASP A 97 -18.83 -6.46 -3.53
C ASP A 97 -18.53 -5.57 -4.76
N ASN A 98 -19.59 -5.10 -5.41
CA ASN A 98 -19.48 -4.25 -6.59
C ASN A 98 -19.12 -2.79 -6.24
N ASP A 99 -19.34 -2.39 -4.98
CA ASP A 99 -19.07 -1.04 -4.49
C ASP A 99 -17.61 -0.83 -4.04
N LEU A 100 -16.80 -1.90 -4.06
CA LEU A 100 -15.41 -1.92 -3.58
C LEU A 100 -15.25 -1.55 -2.10
N LYS A 101 -16.23 -1.92 -1.28
CA LYS A 101 -16.28 -1.62 0.16
C LYS A 101 -15.70 -2.73 1.02
N LEU A 102 -15.70 -3.97 0.55
CA LEU A 102 -15.18 -5.12 1.27
C LEU A 102 -14.22 -5.91 0.40
N ALA A 103 -13.01 -6.16 0.90
CA ALA A 103 -12.04 -7.01 0.24
C ALA A 103 -11.43 -8.05 1.17
N GLN A 104 -11.12 -9.19 0.58
CA GLN A 104 -10.22 -10.17 1.15
C GLN A 104 -8.80 -9.91 0.64
N ILE A 105 -7.85 -9.90 1.56
CA ILE A 105 -6.42 -9.82 1.26
C ILE A 105 -5.80 -11.20 1.43
N THR A 106 -5.06 -11.64 0.42
CA THR A 106 -4.25 -12.87 0.45
C THR A 106 -2.78 -12.50 0.30
N PRO A 107 -1.96 -12.63 1.34
CA PRO A 107 -0.52 -12.48 1.23
C PRO A 107 0.06 -13.56 0.33
N ILE A 108 1.07 -13.22 -0.46
CA ILE A 108 1.79 -14.13 -1.33
C ILE A 108 3.28 -13.96 -1.01
N THR A 109 3.91 -15.03 -0.55
CA THR A 109 5.33 -15.06 -0.18
C THR A 109 6.03 -16.16 -0.97
N PHE A 110 7.19 -15.88 -1.55
CA PHE A 110 7.93 -16.76 -2.46
C PHE A 110 7.06 -17.34 -3.59
N GLY A 111 6.04 -16.58 -4.04
CA GLY A 111 5.08 -17.01 -5.07
C GLY A 111 3.96 -17.92 -4.56
N ILE A 112 3.93 -18.25 -3.26
CA ILE A 112 2.95 -19.13 -2.64
C ILE A 112 1.92 -18.28 -1.88
N PRO A 113 0.62 -18.38 -2.21
CA PRO A 113 -0.43 -17.73 -1.43
C PRO A 113 -0.49 -18.30 -0.01
N VAL A 114 -0.51 -17.42 0.98
CA VAL A 114 -0.67 -17.79 2.38
C VAL A 114 -2.14 -18.19 2.62
N PRO A 115 -2.40 -19.41 3.12
CA PRO A 115 -3.77 -19.85 3.38
C PRO A 115 -4.51 -18.98 4.40
N LYS A 116 -5.82 -18.79 4.19
CA LYS A 116 -6.69 -18.03 5.11
C LYS A 116 -6.73 -18.57 6.54
N VAL A 117 -6.45 -19.86 6.72
CA VAL A 117 -6.37 -20.49 8.05
C VAL A 117 -5.19 -19.97 8.88
N ILE A 118 -4.13 -19.50 8.22
CA ILE A 118 -2.97 -18.89 8.89
C ILE A 118 -3.27 -17.42 9.18
N ILE A 119 -3.72 -16.69 8.16
CA ILE A 119 -4.09 -15.29 8.27
C ILE A 119 -5.35 -15.02 7.45
N ASN A 120 -6.44 -14.68 8.14
CA ASN A 120 -7.63 -14.16 7.50
C ASN A 120 -7.58 -12.63 7.56
N ALA A 121 -7.21 -12.04 6.43
CA ALA A 121 -6.92 -10.63 6.29
C ALA A 121 -8.03 -9.95 5.46
N THR A 122 -8.71 -8.95 6.02
CA THR A 122 -9.75 -8.19 5.32
C THR A 122 -9.44 -6.70 5.27
N LEU A 123 -10.06 -6.02 4.32
CA LEU A 123 -10.09 -4.58 4.18
C LEU A 123 -11.55 -4.16 4.03
N ARG A 124 -12.04 -3.26 4.88
CA ARG A 124 -13.42 -2.77 4.80
C ARG A 124 -13.44 -1.25 4.81
N GLN A 125 -14.06 -0.63 3.83
CA GLN A 125 -14.28 0.81 3.80
C GLN A 125 -15.19 1.22 4.96
N ASP A 126 -14.83 2.30 5.63
CA ASP A 126 -15.65 2.88 6.68
C ASP A 126 -16.87 3.57 6.06
N GLU A 127 -18.07 3.13 6.44
CA GLU A 127 -19.34 3.64 5.92
C GLU A 127 -19.59 5.10 6.34
N ASN A 128 -18.94 5.55 7.41
CA ASN A 128 -19.08 6.93 7.91
C ASN A 128 -18.01 7.88 7.34
N ALA A 129 -17.05 7.37 6.57
CA ALA A 129 -16.01 8.20 5.99
C ALA A 129 -16.52 8.93 4.74
N GLN A 130 -16.32 10.25 4.71
CA GLN A 130 -16.60 11.05 3.53
C GLN A 130 -15.70 10.57 2.36
N HIS A 131 -16.28 10.50 1.16
CA HIS A 131 -15.58 10.14 -0.11
C HIS A 131 -14.88 8.77 -0.13
N GLY A 132 -15.15 7.92 0.87
CA GLY A 132 -14.56 6.60 0.95
C GLY A 132 -13.07 6.61 1.29
N ASP A 133 -12.57 7.65 1.96
CA ASP A 133 -11.13 7.85 2.22
C ASP A 133 -10.53 6.95 3.32
N VAL A 134 -11.34 6.13 3.99
CA VAL A 134 -10.91 5.36 5.16
C VAL A 134 -11.28 3.89 5.00
N TRP A 135 -10.32 3.00 5.24
CA TRP A 135 -10.54 1.56 5.29
C TRP A 135 -9.91 0.93 6.53
N GLN A 136 -10.67 0.04 7.15
CA GLN A 136 -10.27 -0.77 8.28
C GLN A 136 -9.56 -2.02 7.78
N ARG A 137 -8.28 -2.18 8.12
CA ARG A 137 -7.50 -3.39 7.86
C ARG A 137 -7.57 -4.30 9.09
N LYS A 138 -8.24 -5.46 8.94
CA LYS A 138 -8.38 -6.43 10.04
C LYS A 138 -7.66 -7.73 9.75
N ASN A 139 -7.09 -8.33 10.79
CA ASN A 139 -6.39 -9.62 10.72
C ASN A 139 -6.90 -10.55 11.81
N LEU A 140 -7.22 -11.78 11.40
CA LEU A 140 -7.45 -12.89 12.31
C LEU A 140 -6.37 -13.94 12.08
N TRP A 141 -5.50 -14.12 13.06
CA TRP A 141 -4.42 -15.11 13.00
C TRP A 141 -4.89 -16.46 13.52
N PHE A 142 -4.48 -17.53 12.84
CA PHE A 142 -4.76 -18.93 13.23
C PHE A 142 -6.23 -19.18 13.61
N GLY A 143 -7.17 -18.52 12.94
CA GLY A 143 -8.60 -18.66 13.17
C GLY A 143 -9.13 -18.11 14.51
N GLY A 144 -8.33 -17.41 15.33
CA GLY A 144 -8.80 -17.02 16.67
C GLY A 144 -7.97 -16.01 17.46
N LEU A 145 -6.82 -15.54 16.98
CA LEU A 145 -6.02 -14.48 17.63
C LEU A 145 -6.30 -13.13 16.96
N PRO A 146 -7.23 -12.31 17.51
CA PRO A 146 -7.61 -11.03 16.92
C PRO A 146 -6.57 -9.93 17.21
N ARG A 147 -6.57 -8.87 16.38
CA ARG A 147 -5.91 -7.57 16.60
C ARG A 147 -4.41 -7.43 16.31
N ALA A 148 -3.67 -8.52 16.05
CA ALA A 148 -2.26 -8.37 15.67
C ALA A 148 -2.12 -7.86 14.22
N GLY A 149 -1.56 -6.65 14.06
CA GLY A 149 -1.32 -6.04 12.75
C GLY A 149 -2.56 -5.41 12.10
N GLU A 150 -3.57 -5.04 12.89
CA GLU A 150 -4.68 -4.21 12.42
C GLU A 150 -4.24 -2.75 12.32
N TYR A 151 -4.74 -2.05 11.31
CA TYR A 151 -4.47 -0.61 11.10
C TYR A 151 -5.58 0.00 10.25
N VAL A 152 -5.56 1.33 10.12
CA VAL A 152 -6.50 2.07 9.30
C VAL A 152 -5.75 2.62 8.08
N LEU A 153 -6.20 2.26 6.87
CA LEU A 153 -5.79 2.96 5.66
C LEU A 153 -6.54 4.27 5.56
N ARG A 154 -5.82 5.39 5.55
CA ARG A 154 -6.36 6.73 5.34
C ARG A 154 -5.81 7.31 4.05
N ARG A 155 -6.67 7.74 3.14
CA ARG A 155 -6.23 8.47 1.95
C ARG A 155 -5.65 9.81 2.39
N VAL A 156 -4.39 10.06 2.04
CA VAL A 156 -3.66 11.30 2.36
C VAL A 156 -3.42 12.17 1.12
N VAL A 157 -3.44 11.56 -0.06
CA VAL A 157 -3.46 12.25 -1.35
C VAL A 157 -4.55 11.65 -2.21
N ASP A 158 -5.40 12.48 -2.80
CA ASP A 158 -6.51 12.09 -3.66
C ASP A 158 -6.07 11.69 -5.08
N GLU A 159 -7.02 11.28 -5.91
CA GLU A 159 -6.78 10.90 -7.29
C GLU A 159 -6.25 12.04 -8.19
N ASN A 160 -6.41 13.29 -7.76
CA ASN A 160 -5.98 14.50 -8.45
C ASN A 160 -4.63 15.02 -7.92
N GLY A 161 -4.00 14.28 -6.99
CA GLY A 161 -2.74 14.67 -6.37
C GLY A 161 -2.89 15.74 -5.27
N GLN A 162 -4.11 16.03 -4.82
CA GLN A 162 -4.37 17.01 -3.75
C GLN A 162 -4.29 16.35 -2.38
N HIS A 163 -3.79 17.09 -1.39
CA HIS A 163 -3.71 16.60 -0.03
C HIS A 163 -5.08 16.57 0.65
N THR A 164 -5.41 15.48 1.33
CA THR A 164 -6.60 15.38 2.18
C THR A 164 -6.31 15.94 3.57
N PRO A 165 -7.33 16.17 4.43
CA PRO A 165 -7.11 16.57 5.83
C PRO A 165 -6.23 15.58 6.61
N ALA A 166 -6.24 14.29 6.27
CA ALA A 166 -5.43 13.26 6.93
C ALA A 166 -3.92 13.40 6.66
N PHE A 167 -3.52 14.18 5.64
CA PHE A 167 -2.12 14.39 5.30
C PHE A 167 -1.33 15.06 6.43
N GLN A 168 -1.89 16.09 7.06
CA GLN A 168 -1.22 16.78 8.17
C GLN A 168 -1.11 15.89 9.41
N GLU A 169 -2.12 15.06 9.67
CA GLU A 169 -2.07 14.07 10.74
C GLU A 169 -0.97 13.04 10.49
N MET A 170 -0.84 12.54 9.25
CA MET A 170 0.24 11.64 8.85
C MET A 170 1.61 12.26 9.12
N LEU A 171 1.86 13.51 8.68
CA LEU A 171 3.14 14.19 8.88
C LEU A 171 3.53 14.34 10.37
N SER A 172 2.55 14.39 11.27
CA SER A 172 2.81 14.44 12.72
C SER A 172 3.23 13.09 13.33
N LYS A 173 2.98 11.98 12.62
CA LYS A 173 3.19 10.60 13.10
C LYS A 173 4.35 9.88 12.44
N VAL A 174 4.71 10.26 11.21
CA VAL A 174 5.79 9.63 10.44
C VAL A 174 7.11 10.38 10.62
N ASP A 175 8.23 9.68 10.40
CA ASP A 175 9.53 10.35 10.23
C ASP A 175 9.51 11.27 9.02
N ALA A 176 10.28 12.37 9.04
CA ALA A 176 10.32 13.30 7.91
C ALA A 176 10.77 12.66 6.58
N LYS A 177 11.53 11.56 6.65
CA LYS A 177 12.13 10.88 5.50
C LYS A 177 11.79 9.39 5.51
N CYS A 178 11.59 8.83 4.33
CA CYS A 178 11.39 7.39 4.11
C CYS A 178 12.31 6.85 3.02
N LEU A 179 12.42 5.53 2.98
CA LEU A 179 13.00 4.77 1.89
C LEU A 179 11.91 4.40 0.90
N VAL A 180 12.22 4.49 -0.38
CA VAL A 180 11.35 4.03 -1.46
C VAL A 180 12.19 3.34 -2.53
N LEU A 181 11.61 2.32 -3.17
CA LEU A 181 12.19 1.73 -4.38
C LEU A 181 11.80 2.57 -5.59
N VAL A 182 12.77 2.95 -6.41
CA VAL A 182 12.53 3.59 -7.70
C VAL A 182 13.02 2.69 -8.81
N GLN A 183 12.43 2.84 -9.99
CA GLN A 183 12.90 2.14 -11.18
C GLN A 183 14.09 2.92 -11.75
N ASP A 184 15.21 2.24 -11.98
CA ASP A 184 16.33 2.86 -12.69
C ASP A 184 15.84 3.17 -14.10
N SER A 185 15.65 4.45 -14.41
CA SER A 185 15.52 4.90 -15.78
C SER A 185 16.84 4.55 -16.48
N LYS A 186 16.80 3.62 -17.44
CA LYS A 186 17.80 3.70 -18.51
C LYS A 186 17.59 5.08 -19.13
N ALA A 187 18.66 5.87 -19.17
CA ALA A 187 18.72 7.07 -19.98
C ALA A 187 18.15 6.74 -21.36
N HIS A 188 17.01 7.36 -21.71
CA HIS A 188 16.66 7.55 -23.10
C HIS A 188 17.55 8.70 -23.59
N ASP A 189 18.80 8.36 -23.88
CA ASP A 189 19.66 9.09 -24.79
C ASP A 189 20.00 8.12 -25.93
N VAL A 190 19.16 8.11 -26.97
CA VAL A 190 19.50 8.19 -28.40
C VAL A 190 18.26 8.67 -29.15
#